data_AF-A0A8T1GQP6-F1
#
_entry.id   AF-A0A8T1GQP6-F1
#
_cell.length_a   1.000
_cell.length_b   1.000
_cell.length_c   1.000
_cell.angle_alpha   90.00
_cell.angle_beta   90.00
_cell.angle_gamma   90.00
#
_symmetry.space_group_name_H-M   'P 1'
#
loop_
_entity.id
_entity.type
_entity.pdbx_description
1 polymer ?
#
loop_
_entity_poly.entity_id
_entity_poly.type
_entity_poly.pdbx_seq_one_letter_code
_entity_poly.pdbx_strand_id
1 'polypeptide(L)'
;MVPFAAIPTYWKWGYYLAFHTYSFESFMYEHFSQVNTQEAWDLLKSYGMENVNVSRNMLILVGYAAVLQLAGIAVLFVRFGRHKR
;
A
#
# COMPACT_ATOMS: atom_id res chain seq x y z
N MET A 1 -4.06 -7.74 6.63
CA MET A 1 -5.05 -6.67 6.36
C MET A 1 -6.45 -7.24 6.54
N VAL A 2 -7.48 -6.41 6.71
CA VAL A 2 -8.88 -6.88 6.71
C VAL A 2 -9.37 -6.93 5.25
N PRO A 3 -10.11 -7.97 4.81
CA PRO A 3 -10.69 -8.02 3.47
C PRO A 3 -11.58 -6.81 3.20
N PHE A 4 -11.52 -6.23 2.00
CA PHE A 4 -12.24 -5.00 1.65
C PHE A 4 -13.76 -5.11 1.88
N ALA A 5 -14.34 -6.28 1.60
CA ALA A 5 -15.76 -6.55 1.80
C ALA A 5 -16.20 -6.45 3.28
N ALA A 6 -15.30 -6.72 4.22
CA ALA A 6 -15.58 -6.66 5.66
C ALA A 6 -15.38 -5.26 6.26
N ILE A 7 -14.84 -4.29 5.50
CA ILE A 7 -14.60 -2.92 5.99
C ILE A 7 -15.93 -2.12 5.94
N PRO A 8 -16.34 -1.46 7.04
CA PRO A 8 -17.52 -0.60 7.04
C PRO A 8 -17.40 0.52 5.99
N THR A 9 -18.49 0.85 5.30
CA THR A 9 -18.48 1.77 4.14
C THR A 9 -17.81 3.11 4.44
N TYR A 10 -18.01 3.65 5.64
CA TYR A 10 -17.43 4.93 6.07
C TYR A 10 -15.92 4.89 6.33
N TRP A 11 -15.29 3.71 6.40
CA TRP A 11 -13.84 3.53 6.54
C TRP A 11 -13.14 3.07 5.26
N LYS A 12 -13.90 2.74 4.20
CA LYS A 12 -13.32 2.23 2.95
C LYS A 12 -12.34 3.19 2.28
N TRP A 13 -12.46 4.50 2.51
CA TRP A 13 -11.49 5.48 2.01
C TRP A 13 -10.07 5.23 2.56
N GLY A 14 -9.94 4.77 3.81
CA GLY A 14 -8.66 4.48 4.44
C GLY A 14 -7.92 3.33 3.76
N TYR A 15 -8.66 2.39 3.17
CA TYR A 15 -8.09 1.32 2.35
C TYR A 15 -7.31 1.87 1.15
N TYR A 16 -7.82 2.93 0.50
CA TYR A 16 -7.15 3.56 -0.64
C TYR A 16 -6.06 4.55 -0.23
N LEU A 17 -6.06 5.05 1.01
CA LEU A 17 -5.06 6.00 1.48
C LEU A 17 -3.84 5.32 2.12
N ALA A 18 -4.00 4.15 2.75
CA ALA A 18 -2.88 3.51 3.42
C ALA A 18 -1.93 2.87 2.39
N PHE A 19 -0.65 3.29 2.37
CA PHE A 19 0.37 2.67 1.52
C PHE A 19 0.48 1.15 1.74
N HIS A 20 0.20 0.68 2.97
CA HIS A 20 0.18 -0.73 3.35
C HIS A 20 -0.76 -1.56 2.47
N THR A 21 -1.86 -1.00 1.96
CA THR A 21 -2.79 -1.73 1.08
C THR A 21 -2.08 -2.20 -0.17
N TYR A 22 -1.37 -1.30 -0.84
CA TYR A 22 -0.65 -1.60 -2.06
C TYR A 22 0.50 -2.58 -1.81
N SER A 23 1.23 -2.43 -0.70
CA SER A 23 2.28 -3.39 -0.31
C SER A 23 1.71 -4.78 -0.04
N PHE A 24 0.63 -4.87 0.73
CA PHE A 24 0.01 -6.14 1.10
C PHE A 24 -0.59 -6.85 -0.12
N GLU A 25 -1.31 -6.14 -0.99
CA GLU A 25 -1.83 -6.68 -2.25
C GLU A 25 -0.70 -7.27 -3.11
N SER A 26 0.40 -6.52 -3.28
CA SER A 26 1.54 -6.99 -4.06
C SER A 26 2.21 -8.22 -3.45
N PHE A 27 2.45 -8.23 -2.14
CA PHE A 27 3.10 -9.36 -1.49
C PHE A 27 2.23 -10.62 -1.47
N MET A 28 0.92 -10.47 -1.23
CA MET A 28 -0.02 -11.58 -1.28
C MET A 28 -0.06 -12.18 -2.68
N TYR A 29 -0.26 -11.36 -3.70
CA TYR A 29 -0.36 -11.85 -5.07
C TYR A 29 0.96 -12.49 -5.53
N GLU A 30 2.10 -11.83 -5.32
CA GLU A 30 3.39 -12.33 -5.79
C GLU A 30 3.78 -13.66 -5.12
N HIS A 31 3.47 -13.81 -3.83
CA HIS A 31 3.79 -15.04 -3.10
C HIS A 31 2.83 -16.19 -3.46
N PHE A 32 1.53 -15.97 -3.38
CA PHE A 32 0.54 -17.05 -3.48
C PHE A 32 0.21 -17.43 -4.93
N SER A 33 0.35 -16.52 -5.90
CA SER A 33 0.15 -16.87 -7.32
C SER A 33 1.19 -17.84 -7.87
N GLN A 34 2.37 -17.91 -7.22
CA GLN A 34 3.44 -18.85 -7.58
C GLN A 34 3.22 -20.26 -6.98
N VAL A 35 2.29 -20.41 -6.03
CA VAL A 35 1.98 -21.68 -5.37
C VAL A 35 0.75 -22.31 -6.03
N ASN A 36 0.93 -23.37 -6.82
CA ASN A 36 -0.16 -24.01 -7.57
C ASN A 36 -1.00 -24.97 -6.69
N THR A 37 -1.68 -24.41 -5.68
CA THR A 37 -2.57 -25.12 -4.76
C THR A 37 -3.92 -24.43 -4.69
N GLN A 38 -5.01 -25.19 -4.53
CA GLN A 38 -6.36 -24.63 -4.49
C GLN A 38 -6.52 -23.67 -3.31
N GLU A 39 -5.90 -24.00 -2.18
CA GLU A 39 -5.96 -23.24 -0.94
C GLU A 39 -5.34 -21.84 -1.10
N ALA A 40 -4.24 -21.72 -1.87
CA ALA A 40 -3.59 -20.43 -2.15
C ALA A 40 -4.50 -19.51 -2.98
N TRP A 41 -5.16 -20.07 -4.00
CA TRP A 41 -6.09 -19.31 -4.84
C TRP A 41 -7.37 -18.93 -4.07
N ASP A 42 -7.91 -19.84 -3.25
CA ASP A 42 -9.06 -19.53 -2.39
C ASP A 42 -8.73 -18.44 -1.36
N LEU A 43 -7.50 -18.42 -0.84
CA LEU A 43 -7.02 -17.34 0.02
C LEU A 43 -6.98 -16.00 -0.73
N LEU A 44 -6.38 -15.95 -1.93
CA LEU A 44 -6.35 -14.73 -2.75
C LEU A 44 -7.77 -14.25 -3.08
N LYS A 45 -8.68 -15.17 -3.40
CA LYS A 45 -10.09 -14.88 -3.67
C LYS A 45 -10.81 -14.26 -2.49
N SER A 46 -10.59 -14.80 -1.28
CA SER A 46 -11.21 -14.28 -0.05
C SER A 46 -10.83 -12.82 0.23
N TYR A 47 -9.66 -12.40 -0.25
CA TYR A 47 -9.18 -11.02 -0.17
C TYR A 47 -9.47 -10.16 -1.41
N GLY A 48 -9.99 -10.75 -2.49
CA GLY A 48 -10.21 -10.07 -3.77
C GLY A 48 -8.92 -9.76 -4.53
N MET A 49 -7.87 -10.56 -4.32
CA MET A 49 -6.51 -10.31 -4.83
C MET A 49 -6.09 -11.29 -5.93
N GLU A 50 -7.04 -11.86 -6.68
CA GLU A 50 -6.73 -12.84 -7.74
C GLU A 50 -6.06 -12.22 -8.98
N ASN A 51 -6.13 -10.89 -9.14
CA ASN A 51 -5.57 -10.18 -10.27
C ASN A 51 -5.04 -8.81 -9.83
N VAL A 52 -3.89 -8.81 -9.18
CA VAL A 52 -3.23 -7.58 -8.69
C VAL A 52 -2.22 -7.08 -9.71
N ASN A 53 -2.32 -5.80 -10.08
CA ASN A 53 -1.29 -5.14 -10.87
C ASN A 53 -0.14 -4.69 -9.96
N VAL A 54 0.85 -5.58 -9.79
CA VAL A 54 2.01 -5.35 -8.92
C VAL A 54 2.80 -4.11 -9.35
N SER A 55 3.02 -3.91 -10.65
CA SER A 55 3.78 -2.77 -11.18
C SER A 55 3.12 -1.42 -10.82
N ARG A 56 1.79 -1.33 -10.95
CA ARG A 56 1.03 -0.12 -10.54
C ARG A 56 1.19 0.13 -9.04
N ASN A 57 1.07 -0.92 -8.24
CA ASN A 57 1.19 -0.81 -6.78
C ASN A 57 2.60 -0.36 -6.37
N MET A 58 3.65 -0.90 -7.01
CA MET A 58 5.03 -0.46 -6.78
C MET A 58 5.25 1.01 -7.15
N LEU A 59 4.66 1.48 -8.26
CA LEU A 59 4.73 2.89 -8.64
C LEU A 59 4.08 3.81 -7.59
N ILE A 60 2.92 3.41 -7.05
CA ILE A 60 2.26 4.14 -5.96
C ILE A 60 3.14 4.20 -4.72
N LEU A 61 3.80 3.09 -4.35
CA LEU A 61 4.71 3.05 -3.19
C LEU A 61 5.94 3.95 -3.37
N VAL A 62 6.51 4.01 -4.58
CA VAL A 62 7.58 4.96 -4.90
C VAL A 62 7.08 6.40 -4.73
N GLY A 63 5.85 6.70 -5.18
CA GLY A 63 5.20 7.99 -4.94
C GLY A 63 5.08 8.34 -3.46
N TYR A 64 4.63 7.40 -2.62
CA TYR A 64 4.57 7.57 -1.16
C TYR A 64 5.96 7.85 -0.56
N ALA A 65 6.98 7.08 -0.94
CA ALA A 65 8.34 7.28 -0.46
C ALA A 65 8.86 8.68 -0.80
N ALA A 66 8.69 9.12 -2.05
CA ALA A 66 9.11 10.45 -2.50
C ALA A 66 8.39 11.57 -1.73
N VAL A 67 7.07 11.48 -1.57
CA VAL A 67 6.27 12.48 -0.84
C VAL A 67 6.70 12.58 0.62
N LEU A 68 6.85 11.46 1.32
CA LEU A 68 7.28 11.45 2.72
C LEU A 68 8.70 11.99 2.88
N GLN A 69 9.60 11.68 1.96
CA GLN A 69 10.98 12.16 1.99
C GLN A 69 11.05 13.66 1.74
N LEU A 70 10.29 14.18 0.76
CA LEU A 70 10.15 15.61 0.51
C LEU A 70 9.51 16.35 1.69
N ALA A 71 8.47 15.77 2.31
CA ALA A 71 7.84 16.34 3.50
C ALA A 71 8.84 16.43 4.67
N GLY A 72 9.64 15.39 4.89
CA GLY A 72 10.71 15.38 5.89
C GLY A 72 11.76 16.47 5.60
N ILE A 73 12.23 16.56 4.36
CA ILE A 73 13.17 17.62 3.93
C ILE A 73 12.57 19.01 4.14
N ALA A 74 11.30 19.22 3.79
CA ALA A 74 10.62 20.49 3.95
C ALA A 74 10.50 20.89 5.43
N VAL A 75 10.13 19.96 6.31
CA VAL A 75 10.06 20.20 7.75
C VAL A 75 11.44 20.56 8.32
N LEU A 76 12.49 19.83 7.93
CA LEU A 76 13.86 20.13 8.35
C LEU A 76 14.32 21.50 7.82
N PHE A 77 14.03 21.81 6.56
CA PHE A 77 14.36 23.08 5.94
C PHE A 77 13.68 24.26 6.66
N VAL A 78 12.39 24.14 6.97
CA VAL A 78 11.66 25.16 7.74
C VAL A 78 12.20 25.27 9.17
N ARG A 79 12.49 24.15 9.84
CA ARG A 79 12.94 24.14 11.24
C ARG A 79 14.34 24.71 11.42
N PHE A 80 15.28 24.39 10.54
CA PHE A 80 16.68 24.79 10.64
C PHE A 80 17.01 26.06 9.84
N GLY A 81 16.27 26.34 8.75
CA GLY A 81 16.38 27.61 8.01
C GLY A 81 15.96 28.81 8.85
N ARG A 82 15.02 28.63 9.80
CA ARG A 82 14.59 29.68 10.75
C ARG A 82 15.64 30.04 11.81
N HIS A 83 16.65 29.21 12.02
CA HIS A 83 17.68 29.43 13.06
C HIS A 83 18.90 30.22 12.54
N LYS A 84 18.98 30.44 11.22
CA LYS A 84 20.02 31.24 10.56
C LYS A 84 19.64 32.72 10.36
N ARG A 85 18.42 33.12 10.74
CA ARG A 85 17.99 34.53 10.85
C ARG A 85 17.89 34.89 12.33
#